data_AF-A0A1U7HS00-F1
#
_entry.id   AF-A0A1U7HS00-F1
#
_cell.length_a   1.000
_cell.length_b   1.000
_cell.length_c   1.000
_cell.angle_alpha   90.00
_cell.angle_beta   90.00
_cell.angle_gamma   90.00
#
_symmetry.space_group_name_H-M   'P 1'
#
loop_
_entity.id
_entity.type
_entity.pdbx_description
1 polymer ?
#
loop_
_entity_poly.entity_id
_entity_poly.type
_entity_poly.pdbx_seq_one_letter_code
_entity_poly.pdbx_strand_id
1 'polypeptide(L)'
;MLKIINKLSLGTSVSLLCGWNASLASALPPSDDIPEEILRTEIITEARSPIDGKRLNAAEYAELQAQLQNRQVTPPLSPQVRETVQLLRLRRIIRTLLPFLPI
;
A
#
# COMPACT_ATOMS: atom_id res chain seq x y z
N MET A 1 47.68 48.17 16.38
CA MET A 1 46.95 46.93 16.03
C MET A 1 47.49 45.79 16.87
N LEU A 2 46.65 44.79 17.19
CA LEU A 2 47.06 43.45 17.65
C LEU A 2 47.28 43.21 19.17
N LYS A 3 46.28 43.50 20.02
CA LYS A 3 46.20 42.87 21.37
C LYS A 3 44.78 42.45 21.79
N ILE A 4 43.84 42.36 20.83
CA ILE A 4 42.43 41.95 21.07
C ILE A 4 42.24 40.44 20.85
N ILE A 5 43.24 39.73 20.35
CA ILE A 5 43.07 38.36 19.82
C ILE A 5 43.03 37.26 20.90
N ASN A 6 43.43 37.52 22.16
CA ASN A 6 43.60 36.46 23.15
C ASN A 6 42.43 36.25 24.14
N LYS A 7 41.24 36.82 23.92
CA LYS A 7 40.11 36.63 24.85
C LYS A 7 38.89 35.91 24.27
N LEU A 8 38.99 35.32 23.08
CA LEU A 8 37.84 34.71 22.38
C LEU A 8 37.81 33.17 22.40
N SER A 9 38.48 32.49 23.34
CA SER A 9 38.58 31.01 23.29
C SER A 9 37.96 30.23 24.44
N LEU A 10 37.21 30.84 25.37
CA LEU A 10 36.58 30.08 26.47
C LEU A 10 35.06 30.12 26.54
N GLY A 11 34.38 30.95 25.75
CA GLY A 11 32.91 31.06 25.80
C GLY A 11 32.15 30.17 24.81
N THR A 12 32.82 29.59 23.81
CA THR A 12 32.14 28.97 22.66
C THR A 12 31.89 27.47 22.81
N SER A 13 32.45 26.79 23.82
CA SER A 13 32.30 25.33 23.93
C SER A 13 31.03 24.87 24.65
N VAL A 14 30.36 25.74 25.42
CA VAL A 14 29.18 25.33 26.22
C VAL A 14 27.86 25.53 25.46
N SER A 15 27.77 26.48 24.53
CA SER A 15 26.56 26.67 23.71
C SER A 15 26.40 25.64 22.58
N LEU A 16 27.45 24.89 22.24
CA LEU A 16 27.43 23.86 21.20
C LEU A 16 26.88 22.49 21.67
N LEU A 17 26.70 22.27 22.98
CA LEU A 17 26.25 20.98 23.52
C LEU A 17 24.78 20.93 23.97
N CYS A 18 24.10 22.07 24.12
CA CYS A 18 22.69 22.11 24.58
C CYS A 18 21.72 22.76 23.58
N GLY A 19 22.19 23.31 22.47
CA GLY A 19 21.35 23.98 21.50
C GLY A 19 20.98 23.07 20.33
N TRP A 20 19.69 22.83 20.16
CA TRP A 20 19.04 22.87 18.84
C TRP A 20 18.67 21.58 18.09
N ASN A 21 18.46 20.44 18.73
CA ASN A 21 17.72 19.35 18.05
C ASN A 21 16.72 18.62 18.96
N ALA A 22 15.98 19.38 19.77
CA ALA A 22 14.64 18.93 20.12
C ALA A 22 13.72 19.22 18.93
N SER A 23 13.87 18.41 17.87
CA SER A 23 12.81 18.23 16.89
C SER A 23 11.62 17.67 17.66
N LEU A 24 10.76 18.56 18.16
CA LEU A 24 9.40 18.23 18.55
C LEU A 24 8.76 17.58 17.33
N ALA A 25 8.83 16.25 17.28
CA ALA A 25 8.06 15.47 16.34
C ALA A 25 6.60 15.64 16.75
N SER A 26 5.96 16.70 16.27
CA SER A 26 4.51 16.77 16.18
C SER A 26 4.06 15.69 15.20
N ALA A 27 3.98 14.46 15.69
CA ALA A 27 3.41 13.32 14.98
C ALA A 27 1.87 13.34 15.01
N LEU A 28 1.28 14.50 15.31
CA LEU A 28 -0.15 14.70 15.17
C LEU A 28 -0.45 14.86 13.67
N PRO A 29 -1.48 14.17 13.16
CA PRO A 29 -1.94 14.41 11.80
C PRO A 29 -2.30 15.88 11.61
N PRO A 30 -2.20 16.43 10.39
CA PRO A 30 -2.61 17.80 10.10
C PRO A 30 -4.04 18.04 10.59
N SER A 31 -4.36 19.25 11.06
CA SER A 31 -5.69 19.54 11.63
C SER A 31 -6.85 19.39 10.65
N ASP A 32 -6.57 19.36 9.35
CA ASP A 32 -7.53 19.11 8.28
C ASP A 32 -7.79 17.61 8.04
N ASP A 33 -6.97 16.70 8.60
CA ASP A 33 -7.20 15.26 8.47
C ASP A 33 -8.37 14.84 9.35
N ILE A 34 -9.28 14.08 8.76
CA ILE A 34 -10.43 13.52 9.46
C ILE A 34 -9.90 12.46 10.45
N PRO A 35 -10.25 12.54 11.75
CA PRO A 35 -9.81 11.56 12.72
C PRO A 35 -10.36 10.17 12.40
N GLU A 36 -9.58 9.14 12.71
CA GLU A 36 -9.92 7.75 12.36
C GLU A 36 -11.22 7.30 13.02
N GLU A 37 -11.54 7.82 14.21
CA GLU A 37 -12.78 7.56 14.92
C GLU A 37 -14.01 7.99 14.12
N ILE A 38 -13.90 9.08 13.35
CA ILE A 38 -14.99 9.54 12.48
C ILE A 38 -15.06 8.66 11.24
N LEU A 39 -13.92 8.33 10.61
CA LEU A 39 -13.88 7.45 9.43
C LEU A 39 -14.44 6.05 9.73
N ARG A 40 -14.21 5.52 10.94
CA ARG A 40 -14.77 4.24 11.38
C ARG A 40 -16.30 4.28 11.57
N THR A 41 -16.87 5.47 11.76
CA THR A 41 -18.32 5.67 11.85
C THR A 41 -18.97 6.04 10.53
N GLU A 42 -18.18 6.38 9.51
CA GLU A 42 -18.68 6.74 8.20
C GLU A 42 -19.29 5.51 7.52
N ILE A 43 -20.59 5.58 7.20
CA ILE A 43 -21.26 4.55 6.43
C ILE A 43 -20.86 4.76 4.97
N ILE A 44 -19.98 3.89 4.46
CA ILE A 44 -19.55 3.91 3.05
C ILE A 44 -20.76 3.61 2.17
N THR A 45 -21.38 4.67 1.65
CA THR A 45 -22.57 4.59 0.78
C THR A 45 -22.20 4.40 -0.68
N GLU A 46 -21.00 4.84 -1.09
CA GLU A 46 -20.46 4.65 -2.42
C GLU A 46 -19.62 3.36 -2.49
N ALA A 47 -20.21 2.31 -3.05
CA ALA A 47 -19.46 1.10 -3.40
C ALA A 47 -18.87 1.25 -4.80
N ARG A 48 -17.82 0.48 -5.13
CA ARG A 48 -17.34 0.33 -6.51
C ARG A 48 -17.63 -1.08 -7.00
N SER A 49 -17.99 -1.19 -8.28
CA SER A 49 -18.17 -2.48 -8.93
C SER A 49 -16.87 -3.28 -8.88
N PRO A 50 -16.88 -4.54 -8.38
CA PRO A 50 -15.71 -5.42 -8.41
C PRO A 50 -15.34 -5.87 -9.84
N ILE A 51 -16.21 -5.61 -10.82
CA ILE A 51 -16.02 -6.00 -12.22
C ILE A 51 -15.41 -4.82 -13.00
N ASP A 52 -15.99 -3.63 -12.88
CA ASP A 52 -15.67 -2.46 -13.72
C ASP A 52 -15.03 -1.28 -12.97
N GLY A 53 -15.00 -1.31 -11.63
CA GLY A 53 -14.50 -0.19 -10.81
C GLY A 53 -15.36 1.08 -10.80
N LYS A 54 -16.52 1.07 -11.48
CA LYS A 54 -17.49 2.17 -11.51
C LYS A 54 -18.15 2.35 -10.13
N ARG A 55 -18.51 3.59 -9.79
CA ARG A 55 -19.30 3.89 -8.59
C ARG A 55 -20.69 3.26 -8.71
N LEU A 56 -21.15 2.65 -7.63
CA LEU A 56 -22.44 2.01 -7.48
C LEU A 56 -23.09 2.52 -6.19
N ASN A 57 -24.42 2.65 -6.21
CA ASN A 57 -25.20 2.88 -5.02
C ASN A 57 -25.29 1.59 -4.17
N ALA A 58 -25.57 1.72 -2.87
CA ALA A 58 -25.69 0.59 -1.93
C ALA A 58 -26.72 -0.46 -2.39
N ALA A 59 -27.84 -0.05 -2.97
CA ALA A 59 -28.87 -0.95 -3.50
C ALA A 59 -28.36 -1.75 -4.72
N GLU A 60 -27.74 -1.07 -5.68
CA GLU A 60 -27.15 -1.69 -6.88
C GLU A 60 -26.02 -2.66 -6.51
N TYR A 61 -25.23 -2.31 -5.50
CA TYR A 61 -24.18 -3.18 -4.98
C TYR A 61 -24.76 -4.44 -4.34
N ALA A 62 -25.83 -4.34 -3.56
CA ALA A 62 -26.50 -5.50 -2.96
C ALA A 62 -27.07 -6.44 -4.03
N GLU A 63 -27.68 -5.89 -5.09
CA GLU A 63 -28.16 -6.67 -6.24
C GLU A 63 -27.01 -7.36 -6.98
N LEU A 64 -25.92 -6.63 -7.26
CA LEU A 64 -24.73 -7.18 -7.91
C LEU A 64 -24.12 -8.30 -7.07
N GLN A 65 -24.06 -8.13 -5.75
CA GLN A 65 -23.57 -9.15 -4.83
C GLN A 65 -24.45 -10.41 -4.87
N ALA A 66 -25.77 -10.26 -4.86
CA ALA A 66 -26.71 -11.37 -4.98
C ALA A 66 -26.56 -12.11 -6.33
N GLN A 67 -26.32 -11.37 -7.43
CA GLN A 67 -26.03 -11.95 -8.74
C GLN A 67 -24.70 -12.71 -8.76
N LEU A 68 -23.66 -12.18 -8.12
CA LEU A 68 -22.35 -12.84 -8.03
C LEU A 68 -22.40 -14.10 -7.17
N GLN A 69 -23.18 -14.10 -6.09
CA GLN A 69 -23.36 -15.27 -5.22
C GLN A 69 -24.18 -16.37 -5.90
N ASN A 70 -25.21 -16.00 -6.68
CA ASN A 70 -26.00 -16.94 -7.46
C ASN A 70 -25.30 -17.43 -8.74
N ARG A 71 -24.22 -16.75 -9.18
CA ARG A 71 -23.41 -17.23 -10.29
C ARG A 71 -22.74 -18.54 -9.88
N GLN A 72 -23.27 -19.65 -10.38
CA GLN A 72 -22.64 -20.96 -10.26
C GLN A 72 -21.22 -20.90 -10.80
N VAL A 73 -20.28 -21.11 -9.89
CA VAL A 73 -18.94 -21.69 -10.07
C VAL A 73 -18.21 -21.18 -11.32
N THR A 74 -17.29 -20.23 -11.10
CA THR A 74 -16.18 -19.82 -11.99
C THR A 74 -16.50 -19.94 -13.49
N PRO A 75 -16.74 -18.82 -14.21
CA PRO A 75 -16.99 -18.88 -15.65
C PRO A 75 -15.90 -19.74 -16.32
N PRO A 76 -16.26 -20.69 -17.20
CA PRO A 76 -15.31 -21.61 -17.75
C PRO A 76 -14.19 -20.82 -18.43
N LEU A 77 -12.96 -21.00 -17.96
CA LEU A 77 -11.78 -20.44 -18.61
C LEU A 77 -11.84 -20.83 -20.09
N SER A 78 -11.47 -19.89 -20.97
CA SER A 78 -11.39 -20.20 -22.39
C SER A 78 -10.50 -21.45 -22.58
N PRO A 79 -10.85 -22.34 -23.52
CA PRO A 79 -10.12 -23.60 -23.69
C PRO A 79 -8.62 -23.37 -23.90
N GLN A 80 -8.27 -22.32 -24.66
CA GLN A 80 -6.89 -21.90 -24.90
C GLN A 80 -6.12 -21.55 -23.60
N VAL A 81 -6.73 -20.83 -22.67
CA VAL A 81 -6.09 -20.48 -21.39
C VAL A 81 -5.91 -21.73 -20.54
N ARG A 82 -6.89 -22.63 -20.53
CA ARG A 82 -6.80 -23.90 -19.80
C ARG A 82 -5.64 -24.76 -20.32
N GLU A 83 -5.53 -24.91 -21.64
CA GLU A 83 -4.45 -25.65 -22.29
C GLU A 83 -3.08 -25.02 -21.98
N THR A 84 -2.97 -23.70 -22.11
CA THR A 84 -1.74 -22.97 -21.81
C THR A 84 -1.30 -23.18 -20.36
N VAL A 85 -2.23 -23.10 -19.40
CA VAL A 85 -1.93 -23.35 -17.98
C VAL A 85 -1.46 -24.79 -17.75
N GLN A 86 -2.05 -25.77 -18.44
CA GLN A 86 -1.61 -27.17 -18.36
C GLN A 86 -0.20 -27.37 -18.91
N LEU A 87 0.12 -26.77 -20.06
CA LEU A 87 1.46 -26.80 -20.65
C LEU A 87 2.49 -26.14 -19.73
N LEU A 88 2.15 -25.02 -19.09
CA LEU A 88 3.03 -24.35 -18.12
C LEU A 88 3.28 -25.21 -16.87
N ARG A 89 2.24 -25.89 -16.37
CA ARG A 89 2.40 -26.84 -15.26
C ARG A 89 3.30 -28.01 -15.65
N LEU A 90 3.13 -28.57 -16.84
CA LEU A 90 3.98 -29.64 -17.36
C LEU A 90 5.43 -29.17 -17.52
N ARG A 91 5.64 -27.98 -18.10
CA ARG A 91 6.98 -27.37 -18.24
C ARG A 91 7.66 -27.21 -16.88
N ARG A 92 6.91 -26.78 -15.85
CA ARG A 92 7.43 -26.66 -14.49
C ARG A 92 7.90 -28.00 -13.95
N ILE A 93 7.12 -29.07 -14.13
CA ILE A 93 7.49 -30.43 -13.72
C ILE A 93 8.76 -30.89 -14.43
N ILE A 94 8.84 -30.71 -15.75
CA ILE A 94 10.01 -31.08 -16.55
C ILE A 94 11.26 -30.35 -16.06
N ARG A 95 11.19 -29.02 -15.84
CA ARG A 95 12.32 -28.24 -15.29
C ARG A 95 12.73 -28.65 -13.88
N THR A 96 11.80 -29.23 -13.12
CA THR A 96 12.06 -29.67 -11.74
C THR A 96 12.75 -31.05 -11.72
N LEU A 97 12.30 -31.98 -12.56
CA LEU A 97 12.84 -33.34 -12.62
C LEU A 97 14.09 -33.46 -13.49
N LEU A 98 14.18 -32.66 -14.55
CA LEU A 98 15.22 -32.73 -15.57
C LEU A 98 15.86 -31.34 -15.77
N PRO A 99 16.63 -30.84 -14.79
CA PRO A 99 17.17 -29.48 -14.78
C PRO A 99 18.25 -29.22 -15.85
N PHE A 100 18.71 -30.27 -16.52
CA PHE A 100 19.76 -30.23 -17.55
C PHE A 100 19.21 -30.18 -18.98
N LEU A 101 17.89 -30.27 -19.18
CA LEU A 101 17.30 -30.16 -20.52
C LEU A 101 17.23 -28.70 -20.98
N PRO A 102 17.59 -28.38 -22.24
CA PRO A 102 17.47 -27.03 -22.79
C PRO A 102 16.02 -26.75 -23.24
N ILE A 103 15.11 -26.50 -22.28
CA ILE A 103 13.67 -26.25 -22.50
C ILE A 103 13.15 -25.07 -21.65
#